data_AF-A0A0C9U0A6-F1
#
_entry.id   AF-A0A0C9U0A6-F1
#
_cell.length_a   1.000
_cell.length_b   1.000
_cell.length_c   1.000
_cell.angle_alpha   90.00
_cell.angle_beta   90.00
_cell.angle_gamma   90.00
#
_symmetry.space_group_name_H-M   'P 1'
#
loop_
_entity.id
_entity.type
_entity.pdbx_description
1 polymer ?
#
loop_
_entity_poly.entity_id
_entity_poly.type
_entity_poly.pdbx_seq_one_letter_code
_entity_poly.pdbx_strand_id
1 'polypeptide(L)'
;MWSFPSYPELDPAPPSFAFNDSGSKEIGHFSFLQLSTGHASPHDVQVDTYSGLLDQNVEELQGHIQNWDASHSRSYPTIPSGSFHVGLLRLLFVEMDVYYQGTGGRFKPPIPTRICNWLNQQFSVPPVFLGHLARGVIGGTGYTANALFRKFDSEGNVKGLEGFFSRTAVWFLHDLQTGASTYVIVDCPLHIRDRILSIATGKNPEKLLQPLFLDVLVVDGIGWSLADLIDNSRDAIVEYELSQNTSVDTSSGIRALHRLSQTWHVISGDLSNLEERLQYLLKLRSEYYAASEVLHENISRKISESGCGIEDSVEFLLARTRGWKRWAENYNERTKIQINLFFNLSTQADNRTNLEIARLTGDIAVDTQKDSSSMITMAAVTMFFLPGTFVSALFSMVFFNIDFGPNGESIFSVSNKLWYFAVVTVPLTLAVFIVWLAWKRQRIAKKDITKGGSILQ
;
A
#
# COMPACT_ATOMS: atom_id res chain seq x y z
N MET A 1 15.72 45.64 14.31
CA MET A 1 14.39 45.66 13.67
C MET A 1 14.62 45.37 12.19
N TRP A 2 14.62 44.08 11.80
CA TRP A 2 14.95 43.66 10.44
C TRP A 2 13.64 43.45 9.68
N SER A 3 13.25 44.41 8.85
CA SER A 3 12.17 44.24 7.89
C SER A 3 12.74 43.60 6.63
N PHE A 4 12.34 42.36 6.33
CA PHE A 4 12.61 41.76 5.03
C PHE A 4 11.82 42.53 3.96
N PRO A 5 12.42 42.85 2.79
CA PRO A 5 11.68 43.47 1.71
C PRO A 5 10.62 42.47 1.23
N SER A 6 9.35 42.83 1.46
CA SER A 6 8.19 42.18 0.87
C SER A 6 8.33 42.17 -0.65
N TYR A 7 7.95 41.05 -1.29
CA TYR A 7 7.94 40.90 -2.75
C TYR A 7 7.42 42.18 -3.43
N PRO A 8 8.22 42.87 -4.26
CA PRO A 8 7.71 43.92 -5.11
C PRO A 8 6.88 43.26 -6.21
N GLU A 9 5.64 43.73 -6.38
CA GLU A 9 4.78 43.46 -7.53
C GLU A 9 4.24 42.03 -7.70
N LEU A 10 3.44 41.58 -6.72
CA LEU A 10 2.25 40.77 -6.99
C LEU A 10 1.11 41.31 -6.11
N ASP A 11 0.66 42.52 -6.42
CA ASP A 11 -0.67 43.02 -6.05
C ASP A 11 -1.60 42.55 -7.19
N PRO A 12 -2.52 41.62 -6.92
CA PRO A 12 -3.53 41.78 -5.90
C PRO A 12 -3.19 40.96 -4.66
N ALA A 13 -3.71 41.40 -3.51
CA ALA A 13 -3.82 40.60 -2.29
C ALA A 13 -3.85 39.10 -2.60
N PRO A 14 -3.01 38.26 -1.95
CA PRO A 14 -3.05 36.82 -2.17
C PRO A 14 -4.53 36.40 -2.04
N PRO A 15 -5.06 35.56 -2.95
CA PRO A 15 -6.45 35.12 -2.83
C PRO A 15 -6.60 34.67 -1.39
N SER A 16 -7.49 35.35 -0.64
CA SER A 16 -7.78 34.98 0.74
C SER A 16 -7.95 33.47 0.71
N PHE A 17 -7.05 32.73 1.38
CA PHE A 17 -7.06 31.28 1.33
C PHE A 17 -8.30 30.83 2.11
N ALA A 18 -9.47 30.92 1.45
CA ALA A 18 -10.76 30.50 1.95
C ALA A 18 -10.88 29.00 1.67
N PHE A 19 -9.96 28.23 2.25
CA PHE A 19 -10.21 26.82 2.44
C PHE A 19 -11.26 26.73 3.54
N ASN A 20 -12.34 25.97 3.30
CA ASN A 20 -13.47 25.82 4.21
C ASN A 20 -13.00 25.63 5.65
N ASP A 21 -13.05 26.70 6.44
CA ASP A 21 -12.60 26.75 7.83
C ASP A 21 -13.69 26.09 8.68
N SER A 22 -13.80 24.78 8.52
CA SER A 22 -14.87 23.96 9.09
C SER A 22 -14.64 23.70 10.58
N GLY A 23 -14.40 24.76 11.37
CA GLY A 23 -14.44 24.75 12.84
C GLY A 23 -13.62 23.63 13.52
N SER A 24 -12.61 23.07 12.85
CA SER A 24 -11.76 22.05 13.43
C SER A 24 -10.92 22.71 14.51
N LYS A 25 -11.03 22.25 15.76
CA LYS A 25 -10.19 22.70 16.87
C LYS A 25 -8.74 22.74 16.41
N GLU A 26 -8.15 23.92 16.46
CA GLU A 26 -6.79 24.18 16.02
C GLU A 26 -5.85 23.59 17.07
N ILE A 27 -5.29 22.41 16.81
CA ILE A 27 -4.34 21.77 17.73
C ILE A 27 -3.08 21.42 16.93
N GLY A 28 -2.00 22.11 17.28
CA GLY A 28 -0.67 21.95 16.71
C GLY A 28 0.35 22.67 17.57
N HIS A 29 1.62 22.27 17.45
CA HIS A 29 2.72 22.82 18.21
C HIS A 29 3.75 23.45 17.27
N PHE A 30 4.44 24.49 17.74
CA PHE A 30 5.62 25.00 17.05
C PHE A 30 6.82 25.03 17.98
N SER A 31 8.00 24.81 17.41
CA SER A 31 9.27 24.95 18.10
C SER A 31 10.22 25.77 17.25
N PHE A 32 10.81 26.81 17.84
CA PHE A 32 11.80 27.67 17.22
C PHE A 32 13.17 27.40 17.82
N LEU A 33 14.17 27.30 16.94
CA LEU A 33 15.58 27.15 17.28
C LEU A 33 16.36 28.21 16.51
N GLN A 34 17.15 29.01 17.22
CA GLN A 34 18.08 29.94 16.61
C GLN A 34 19.50 29.64 17.06
N LEU A 35 20.40 29.63 16.10
CA LEU A 35 21.84 29.48 16.29
C LEU A 35 22.53 30.71 15.71
N SER A 36 23.34 31.39 16.53
CA SER A 36 24.09 32.57 16.09
C SER A 36 25.53 32.55 16.59
N THR A 37 26.46 33.02 15.77
CA THR A 37 27.87 33.21 16.18
C THR A 37 28.17 34.68 16.42
N GLY A 38 28.86 34.99 17.54
CA GLY A 38 29.29 36.34 17.86
C GLY A 38 30.44 36.86 16.98
N HIS A 39 30.63 38.18 16.99
CA HIS A 39 31.56 38.92 16.11
C HIS A 39 33.07 38.78 16.45
N ALA A 40 33.47 37.98 17.44
CA ALA A 40 34.86 37.96 17.94
C ALA A 40 35.52 36.57 18.06
N SER A 41 34.82 35.45 17.90
CA SER A 41 35.42 34.11 17.96
C SER A 41 34.48 33.04 17.37
N PRO A 42 34.97 32.09 16.55
CA PRO A 42 34.17 30.98 16.03
C PRO A 42 33.70 29.98 17.09
N HIS A 43 34.13 30.10 18.35
CA HIS A 43 33.84 29.13 19.42
C HIS A 43 32.64 29.47 20.30
N ASP A 44 32.11 30.69 20.26
CA ASP A 44 30.95 31.09 21.06
C ASP A 44 29.69 31.07 20.18
N VAL A 45 29.06 29.88 20.07
CA VAL A 45 27.76 29.70 19.41
C VAL A 45 26.65 29.81 20.45
N GLN A 46 25.76 30.79 20.28
CA GLN A 46 24.56 30.94 21.09
C GLN A 46 23.43 30.08 20.51
N VAL A 47 22.74 29.34 21.38
CA VAL A 47 21.66 28.42 21.05
C VAL A 47 20.42 28.85 21.82
N ASP A 48 19.42 29.36 21.11
CA ASP A 48 18.18 29.82 21.72
C ASP A 48 17.03 28.92 21.25
N THR A 49 16.23 28.41 22.19
CA THR A 49 15.08 27.53 21.90
C THR A 49 13.79 28.11 22.48
N TYR A 50 12.71 28.00 21.74
CA TYR A 50 11.38 28.41 22.16
C TYR A 50 10.34 27.41 21.64
N SER A 51 9.26 27.18 22.38
CA SER A 51 8.16 26.32 21.95
C SER A 51 6.81 26.88 22.39
N GLY A 52 5.76 26.61 21.62
CA GLY A 52 4.42 27.13 21.87
C GLY A 52 3.32 26.35 21.15
N LEU A 53 2.08 26.77 21.38
CA LEU A 53 0.87 26.22 20.75
C LEU A 53 0.42 27.09 19.57
N LEU A 54 0.01 26.46 18.47
CA LEU A 54 -0.54 27.14 17.28
C LEU A 54 -1.98 27.65 17.47
N ASP A 55 -2.62 27.34 18.60
CA ASP A 55 -3.96 27.77 19.01
C ASP A 55 -3.97 29.20 19.62
N GLN A 56 -2.80 29.77 19.93
CA GLN A 56 -2.71 31.13 20.48
C GLN A 56 -3.02 32.19 19.41
N ASN A 57 -3.58 33.31 19.84
CA ASN A 57 -3.93 34.40 18.93
C ASN A 57 -2.65 34.90 18.21
N VAL A 58 -2.72 35.27 16.92
CA VAL A 58 -1.51 35.63 16.13
C VAL A 58 -0.73 36.78 16.79
N GLU A 59 -1.45 37.71 17.44
CA GLU A 59 -0.87 38.81 18.21
C GLU A 59 -0.11 38.34 19.47
N GLU A 60 -0.59 37.28 20.14
CA GLU A 60 0.11 36.66 21.27
C GLU A 60 1.36 35.91 20.80
N LEU A 61 1.26 35.17 19.68
CA LEU A 61 2.39 34.47 19.06
C LEU A 61 3.48 35.46 18.63
N GLN A 62 3.06 36.57 18.00
CA GLN A 62 3.95 37.67 17.61
C GLN A 62 4.54 38.38 18.84
N GLY A 63 3.75 38.62 19.89
CA GLY A 63 4.23 39.20 21.15
C GLY A 63 5.24 38.30 21.87
N HIS A 64 5.01 36.99 21.87
CA HIS A 64 5.95 36.01 22.43
C HIS A 64 7.28 35.99 21.66
N ILE A 65 7.23 36.00 20.33
CA ILE A 65 8.43 36.02 19.49
C ILE A 65 9.15 37.37 19.56
N GLN A 66 8.43 38.49 19.61
CA GLN A 66 9.01 39.82 19.81
C GLN A 66 9.65 39.98 21.19
N ASN A 67 9.05 39.42 22.25
CA ASN A 67 9.63 39.38 23.58
C ASN A 67 10.88 38.48 23.64
N TRP A 68 10.87 37.38 22.89
CA TRP A 68 12.02 36.50 22.70
C TRP A 68 13.15 37.22 21.96
N ASP A 69 12.87 37.87 20.83
CA ASP A 69 13.82 38.71 20.10
C ASP A 69 14.35 39.85 20.98
N ALA A 70 13.49 40.52 21.76
CA ALA A 70 13.87 41.66 22.62
C ALA A 70 14.70 41.23 23.84
N SER A 71 14.49 40.01 24.37
CA SER A 71 15.27 39.47 25.49
C SER A 71 16.65 38.99 25.05
N HIS A 72 16.81 38.54 23.81
CA HIS A 72 18.06 38.01 23.28
C HIS A 72 18.82 39.02 22.37
N SER A 73 18.17 40.08 21.88
CA SER A 73 18.82 41.17 21.11
C SER A 73 19.49 42.24 21.98
N ARG A 74 19.24 42.27 23.29
CA ARG A 74 19.81 43.29 24.21
C ARG A 74 21.32 43.17 24.46
N SER A 75 21.99 42.17 23.89
CA SER A 75 23.44 41.93 24.05
C SER A 75 24.28 42.14 22.79
N TYR A 76 23.76 42.78 21.73
CA TYR A 76 24.56 43.03 20.52
C TYR A 76 24.88 44.53 20.34
N PRO A 77 26.15 44.96 20.54
CA PRO A 77 26.56 46.32 20.22
C PRO A 77 26.54 46.56 18.71
N THR A 78 26.00 47.71 18.29
CA THR A 78 26.08 48.23 16.92
C THR A 78 27.53 48.61 16.58
N ILE A 79 28.18 47.89 15.66
CA ILE A 79 29.56 48.14 15.22
C ILE A 79 29.55 48.44 13.70
N PRO A 80 30.40 49.36 13.20
CA PRO A 80 30.40 49.79 11.80
C PRO A 80 30.86 48.70 10.83
N SER A 81 30.38 48.82 9.60
CA SER A 81 30.60 47.95 8.44
C SER A 81 32.08 47.79 8.07
N GLY A 82 32.69 46.70 8.53
CA GLY A 82 34.01 46.24 8.10
C GLY A 82 34.36 44.94 8.81
N SER A 83 34.35 43.82 8.09
CA SER A 83 34.54 42.42 8.54
C SER A 83 33.35 41.78 9.30
N PHE A 84 32.41 41.20 8.55
CA PHE A 84 31.28 40.42 9.09
C PHE A 84 31.56 38.91 9.04
N HIS A 85 31.46 38.25 10.19
CA HIS A 85 31.37 36.79 10.32
C HIS A 85 30.25 36.45 11.31
N VAL A 86 29.00 36.63 10.91
CA VAL A 86 27.83 36.19 11.68
C VAL A 86 27.18 35.05 10.93
N GLY A 87 27.40 33.81 11.39
CA GLY A 87 26.58 32.68 10.97
C GLY A 87 25.27 32.70 11.73
N LEU A 88 24.14 32.71 11.02
CA LEU A 88 22.81 32.70 11.62
C LEU A 88 21.99 31.56 11.02
N LEU A 89 21.48 30.66 11.85
CA LEU A 89 20.52 29.63 11.45
C LEU A 89 19.24 29.80 12.25
N ARG A 90 18.12 29.92 11.54
CA ARG A 90 16.77 29.95 12.09
C ARG A 90 16.01 28.72 11.65
N LEU A 91 15.46 28.00 12.60
CA LEU A 91 14.79 26.73 12.41
C LEU A 91 13.42 26.81 13.07
N LEU A 92 12.37 26.72 12.25
CA LEU A 92 11.00 26.66 12.72
C LEU A 92 10.43 25.28 12.42
N PHE A 93 10.14 24.52 13.47
CA PHE A 93 9.38 23.28 13.41
C PHE A 93 7.90 23.60 13.63
N VAL A 94 7.06 23.13 12.71
CA VAL A 94 5.60 23.25 12.79
C VAL A 94 5.02 21.85 12.80
N GLU A 95 4.40 21.43 13.90
CA GLU A 95 3.81 20.10 14.06
C GLU A 95 2.29 20.22 14.08
N MET A 96 1.64 19.48 13.20
CA MET A 96 0.18 19.45 13.09
C MET A 96 -0.34 18.10 13.59
N ASP A 97 -1.38 18.14 14.43
CA ASP A 97 -1.98 16.92 14.97
C ASP A 97 -2.67 16.10 13.88
N VAL A 98 -2.50 14.77 13.97
CA VAL A 98 -3.08 13.83 13.01
C VAL A 98 -4.40 13.32 13.57
N TYR A 99 -5.47 13.44 12.76
CA TYR A 99 -6.80 12.98 13.12
C TYR A 99 -7.17 11.71 12.34
N TYR A 100 -7.83 10.77 13.01
CA TYR A 100 -8.38 9.58 12.38
C TYR A 100 -9.87 9.80 12.13
N GLN A 101 -10.29 9.81 10.85
CA GLN A 101 -11.71 9.74 10.53
C GLN A 101 -12.24 8.33 10.81
N GLY A 102 -13.52 8.21 11.18
CA GLY A 102 -14.16 6.95 11.60
C GLY A 102 -14.10 5.78 10.61
N THR A 103 -13.63 6.01 9.38
CA THR A 103 -13.36 4.98 8.34
C THR A 103 -11.90 4.51 8.29
N GLY A 104 -11.04 4.94 9.23
CA GLY A 104 -9.62 4.57 9.27
C GLY A 104 -8.71 5.42 8.38
N GLY A 105 -9.26 6.44 7.70
CA GLY A 105 -8.46 7.41 6.95
C GLY A 105 -7.67 8.33 7.87
N ARG A 106 -6.34 8.36 7.72
CA ARG A 106 -5.49 9.40 8.32
C ARG A 106 -5.78 10.72 7.61
N PHE A 107 -6.30 11.68 8.35
CA PHE A 107 -6.51 13.04 7.88
C PHE A 107 -5.54 13.97 8.60
N LYS A 108 -4.84 14.78 7.81
CA LYS A 108 -4.01 15.86 8.35
C LYS A 108 -4.61 17.20 7.94
N PRO A 109 -5.02 18.04 8.91
CA PRO A 109 -5.60 19.32 8.57
C PRO A 109 -4.57 20.20 7.87
N PRO A 110 -5.00 21.06 6.93
CA PRO A 110 -4.13 22.07 6.36
C PRO A 110 -3.61 23.02 7.45
N ILE A 111 -2.47 23.66 7.20
CA ILE A 111 -2.03 24.76 8.06
C ILE A 111 -3.03 25.92 7.91
N PRO A 112 -3.57 26.46 9.03
CA PRO A 112 -4.55 27.54 8.97
C PRO A 112 -4.02 28.76 8.23
N THR A 113 -4.90 29.41 7.46
CA THR A 113 -4.58 30.60 6.64
C THR A 113 -3.91 31.72 7.43
N ARG A 114 -4.31 31.91 8.69
CA ARG A 114 -3.71 32.89 9.60
C ARG A 114 -2.21 32.64 9.82
N ILE A 115 -1.81 31.38 9.99
CA ILE A 115 -0.42 30.96 10.20
C ILE A 115 0.35 31.08 8.89
N CYS A 116 -0.27 30.72 7.76
CA CYS A 116 0.34 30.94 6.44
C CYS A 116 0.66 32.42 6.20
N ASN A 117 -0.28 33.32 6.51
CA ASN A 117 -0.05 34.76 6.40
C ASN A 117 1.07 35.24 7.33
N TRP A 118 1.12 34.72 8.55
CA TRP A 118 2.19 35.03 9.51
C TRP A 118 3.57 34.55 9.01
N LEU A 119 3.66 33.33 8.48
CA LEU A 119 4.88 32.79 7.87
C LEU A 119 5.37 33.66 6.70
N ASN A 120 4.45 34.12 5.85
CA ASN A 120 4.77 35.05 4.77
C ASN A 120 5.34 36.38 5.32
N GLN A 121 4.66 36.97 6.30
CA GLN A 121 5.04 38.29 6.83
C GLN A 121 6.38 38.26 7.59
N GLN A 122 6.63 37.23 8.40
CA GLN A 122 7.82 37.17 9.26
C GLN A 122 9.04 36.55 8.58
N PHE A 123 8.83 35.52 7.76
CA PHE A 123 9.92 34.75 7.15
C PHE A 123 9.98 34.88 5.64
N SER A 124 9.11 35.72 5.03
CA SER A 124 9.04 35.90 3.57
C SER A 124 8.83 34.60 2.80
N VAL A 125 8.09 33.66 3.41
CA VAL A 125 7.79 32.36 2.81
C VAL A 125 6.88 32.55 1.58
N PRO A 126 7.20 31.98 0.41
CA PRO A 126 6.48 32.23 -0.82
C PRO A 126 5.03 31.75 -0.75
N PRO A 127 4.07 32.49 -1.33
CA PRO A 127 2.68 32.06 -1.42
C PRO A 127 2.50 30.69 -2.08
N VAL A 128 3.40 30.30 -2.99
CA VAL A 128 3.37 28.99 -3.65
C VAL A 128 3.60 27.84 -2.65
N PHE A 129 4.57 27.99 -1.75
CA PHE A 129 4.80 27.01 -0.68
C PHE A 129 3.66 27.02 0.34
N LEU A 130 3.18 28.21 0.71
CA LEU A 130 2.06 28.34 1.63
C LEU A 130 0.77 27.73 1.07
N GLY A 131 0.54 27.84 -0.24
CA GLY A 131 -0.55 27.16 -0.93
C GLY A 131 -0.44 25.64 -0.87
N HIS A 132 0.78 25.09 -0.89
CA HIS A 132 1.02 23.67 -0.66
C HIS A 132 0.69 23.26 0.79
N LEU A 133 1.11 24.06 1.78
CA LEU A 133 0.80 23.83 3.19
C LEU A 133 -0.70 23.97 3.52
N ALA A 134 -1.37 24.93 2.89
CA ALA A 134 -2.78 25.25 3.13
C ALA A 134 -3.76 24.30 2.45
N ARG A 135 -3.32 23.47 1.49
CA ARG A 135 -4.17 22.47 0.84
C ARG A 135 -4.37 21.22 1.71
N GLY A 136 -3.47 20.97 2.67
CA GLY A 136 -3.44 19.75 3.47
C GLY A 136 -3.02 18.54 2.63
N VAL A 137 -2.43 17.53 3.28
CA VAL A 137 -1.99 16.30 2.59
C VAL A 137 -3.20 15.37 2.44
N ILE A 138 -4.08 15.64 1.46
CA ILE A 138 -5.20 14.77 1.10
C ILE A 138 -4.93 14.16 -0.27
N GLY A 139 -4.34 12.95 -0.28
CA GLY A 139 -4.15 12.15 -1.49
C GLY A 139 -2.99 12.58 -2.40
N GLY A 140 -2.65 11.69 -3.34
CA GLY A 140 -1.43 11.73 -4.16
C GLY A 140 -1.25 12.91 -5.12
N THR A 141 -2.23 13.81 -5.23
CA THR A 141 -2.16 15.01 -6.09
C THR A 141 -1.67 16.26 -5.35
N GLY A 142 -1.41 16.16 -4.05
CA GLY A 142 -0.84 17.24 -3.24
C GLY A 142 0.67 17.35 -3.30
N TYR A 143 1.39 16.47 -4.02
CA TYR A 143 2.85 16.49 -4.07
C TYR A 143 3.33 17.34 -5.25
N THR A 144 3.84 18.54 -4.96
CA THR A 144 4.66 19.31 -5.90
C THR A 144 6.07 18.69 -6.01
N ALA A 145 6.87 19.01 -7.02
CA ALA A 145 8.26 18.55 -7.12
C ALA A 145 9.19 19.43 -6.26
N ASN A 146 10.50 19.14 -6.25
CA ASN A 146 11.48 20.04 -5.63
C ASN A 146 11.58 21.34 -6.44
N ALA A 147 11.68 22.49 -5.76
CA ALA A 147 11.73 23.79 -6.43
C ALA A 147 12.87 24.68 -5.90
N LEU A 148 13.54 25.38 -6.83
CA LEU A 148 14.59 26.38 -6.56
C LEU A 148 14.17 27.73 -7.14
N PHE A 149 14.30 28.76 -6.32
CA PHE A 149 14.11 30.16 -6.67
C PHE A 149 15.41 30.91 -6.34
N ARG A 150 15.86 31.72 -7.29
CA ARG A 150 17.04 32.58 -7.11
C ARG A 150 16.56 34.00 -6.86
N LYS A 151 17.06 34.62 -5.80
CA LYS A 151 16.86 36.05 -5.54
C LYS A 151 18.04 36.80 -6.12
N PHE A 152 17.75 37.83 -6.89
CA PHE A 152 18.75 38.70 -7.50
C PHE A 152 18.74 40.06 -6.81
N ASP A 153 19.90 40.71 -6.73
CA ASP A 153 19.97 42.12 -6.37
C ASP A 153 19.65 43.02 -7.59
N SER A 154 19.68 44.33 -7.37
CA SER A 154 19.44 45.34 -8.42
C SER A 154 20.49 45.32 -9.54
N GLU A 155 21.64 44.68 -9.32
CA GLU A 155 22.76 44.59 -10.27
C GLU A 155 22.73 43.27 -11.05
N GLY A 156 21.79 42.36 -10.74
CA GLY A 156 21.64 41.06 -11.37
C GLY A 156 22.49 39.94 -10.76
N ASN A 157 23.15 40.17 -9.62
CA ASN A 157 23.89 39.14 -8.91
C ASN A 157 22.95 38.33 -8.00
N VAL A 158 23.26 37.05 -7.81
CA VAL A 158 22.46 36.18 -6.93
C VAL A 158 22.69 36.59 -5.47
N LYS A 159 21.64 37.08 -4.82
CA LYS A 159 21.62 37.49 -3.42
C LYS A 159 21.21 36.37 -2.46
N GLY A 160 20.38 35.43 -2.93
CA GLY A 160 19.90 34.34 -2.09
C GLY A 160 19.34 33.19 -2.90
N LEU A 161 19.34 32.02 -2.29
CA LEU A 161 18.73 30.81 -2.82
C LEU A 161 17.58 30.41 -1.91
N GLU A 162 16.44 30.16 -2.51
CA GLU A 162 15.22 29.80 -1.82
C GLU A 162 14.66 28.53 -2.44
N GLY A 163 14.22 27.59 -1.63
CA GLY A 163 13.68 26.37 -2.21
C GLY A 163 12.78 25.59 -1.28
N PHE A 164 12.26 24.51 -1.84
CA PHE A 164 11.23 23.73 -1.18
C PHE A 164 11.30 22.25 -1.54
N PHE A 165 11.12 21.40 -0.51
CA PHE A 165 11.00 19.96 -0.60
C PHE A 165 9.59 19.52 -0.22
N SER A 166 8.80 19.16 -1.24
CA SER A 166 7.37 18.85 -1.16
C SER A 166 6.99 17.72 -0.21
N ARG A 167 7.74 16.63 -0.23
CA ARG A 167 7.38 15.42 0.54
C ARG A 167 7.59 15.56 2.05
N THR A 168 8.49 16.45 2.45
CA THR A 168 8.81 16.73 3.86
C THR A 168 8.30 18.08 4.31
N ALA A 169 7.57 18.78 3.43
CA ALA A 169 7.09 20.13 3.66
C ALA A 169 8.19 21.07 4.23
N VAL A 170 9.42 20.99 3.68
CA VAL A 170 10.57 21.79 4.12
C VAL A 170 10.80 22.92 3.16
N TRP A 171 10.62 24.16 3.63
CA TRP A 171 11.06 25.36 2.93
C TRP A 171 12.37 25.87 3.53
N PHE A 172 13.24 26.39 2.68
CA PHE A 172 14.50 26.97 3.09
C PHE A 172 14.81 28.26 2.33
N LEU A 173 15.54 29.15 3.00
CA LEU A 173 16.11 30.36 2.44
C LEU A 173 17.57 30.49 2.91
N HIS A 174 18.47 30.55 1.96
CA HIS A 174 19.88 30.86 2.17
C HIS A 174 20.17 32.25 1.63
N ASP A 175 20.49 33.19 2.52
CA ASP A 175 20.96 34.52 2.15
C ASP A 175 22.48 34.47 1.96
N LEU A 176 22.93 34.74 0.73
CA LEU A 176 24.34 34.68 0.35
C LEU A 176 25.11 35.92 0.83
N GLN A 177 24.43 37.04 1.06
CA GLN A 177 25.07 38.28 1.52
C GLN A 177 25.36 38.24 3.02
N THR A 178 24.42 37.74 3.81
CA THR A 178 24.55 37.67 5.27
C THR A 178 25.07 36.34 5.78
N GLY A 179 25.02 35.27 4.96
CA GLY A 179 25.32 33.91 5.39
C GLY A 179 24.23 33.30 6.29
N ALA A 180 23.08 33.96 6.42
CA ALA A 180 21.97 33.48 7.22
C ALA A 180 21.18 32.40 6.48
N SER A 181 20.79 31.34 7.19
CA SER A 181 19.91 30.28 6.69
C SER A 181 18.64 30.21 7.52
N THR A 182 17.49 30.16 6.87
CA THR A 182 16.18 30.02 7.52
C THR A 182 15.49 28.79 6.98
N TYR A 183 14.98 27.94 7.86
CA TYR A 183 14.25 26.73 7.52
C TYR A 183 12.90 26.70 8.24
N VAL A 184 11.87 26.31 7.49
CA VAL A 184 10.55 25.99 8.02
C VAL A 184 10.29 24.52 7.69
N ILE A 185 10.24 23.68 8.73
CA ILE A 185 10.05 22.25 8.63
C ILE A 185 8.69 21.91 9.20
N VAL A 186 7.76 21.50 8.35
CA VAL A 186 6.45 21.05 8.78
C VAL A 186 6.49 19.54 8.99
N ASP A 187 6.03 19.11 10.17
CA ASP A 187 5.91 17.70 10.57
C ASP A 187 7.22 16.91 10.53
N CYS A 188 8.27 17.51 11.09
CA CYS A 188 9.54 16.83 11.27
C CYS A 188 9.35 15.57 12.13
N PRO A 189 9.78 14.38 11.67
CA PRO A 189 9.81 13.20 12.52
C PRO A 189 10.63 13.45 13.80
N LEU A 190 10.11 12.97 14.95
CA LEU A 190 10.69 13.25 16.27
C LEU A 190 12.17 12.88 16.36
N HIS A 191 12.58 11.73 15.79
CA HIS A 191 13.97 11.29 15.81
C HIS A 191 14.92 12.23 15.06
N ILE A 192 14.43 12.90 14.00
CA ILE A 192 15.21 13.89 13.24
C ILE A 192 15.31 15.17 14.04
N ARG A 193 14.19 15.64 14.62
CA ARG A 193 14.14 16.82 15.47
C ARG A 193 15.08 16.68 16.67
N ASP A 194 15.02 15.55 17.37
CA ASP A 194 15.85 15.26 18.54
C ASP A 194 17.34 15.18 18.15
N ARG A 195 17.66 14.62 16.98
CA ARG A 195 19.03 14.62 16.44
C ARG A 195 19.53 16.03 16.18
N ILE A 196 18.73 16.90 15.56
CA ILE A 196 19.11 18.31 15.31
C ILE A 196 19.34 19.04 16.64
N LEU A 197 18.42 18.89 17.59
CA LEU A 197 18.53 19.49 18.92
C LEU A 197 19.78 18.98 19.66
N SER A 198 20.08 17.68 19.58
CA SER A 198 21.27 17.10 20.22
C SER A 198 22.59 17.64 19.65
N ILE A 199 22.63 17.99 18.36
CA ILE A 199 23.79 18.64 17.73
C ILE A 199 23.87 20.10 18.17
N ALA A 200 22.73 20.79 18.24
CA ALA A 200 22.64 22.18 18.66
C ALA A 200 23.08 22.38 20.12
N THR A 201 22.72 21.47 21.03
CA THR A 201 23.14 21.52 22.45
C THR A 201 24.44 20.72 22.71
N GLY A 202 25.06 20.20 21.65
CA GLY A 202 26.20 19.29 21.72
C GLY A 202 27.54 20.01 21.80
N LYS A 203 28.62 19.26 21.52
CA LYS A 203 30.00 19.80 21.57
C LYS A 203 30.36 20.72 20.40
N ASN A 204 29.73 20.52 19.22
CA ASN A 204 30.09 21.18 17.97
C ASN A 204 28.84 21.72 17.23
N PRO A 205 28.12 22.70 17.81
CA PRO A 205 26.90 23.27 17.21
C PRO A 205 27.18 24.02 15.89
N GLU A 206 28.41 24.47 15.65
CA GLU A 206 28.83 25.17 14.44
C GLU A 206 28.67 24.33 13.16
N LYS A 207 28.54 23.00 13.29
CA LYS A 207 28.24 22.11 12.14
C LYS A 207 26.88 22.41 11.53
N LEU A 208 25.89 22.82 12.32
CA LEU A 208 24.55 23.15 11.82
C LEU A 208 24.56 24.43 10.96
N LEU A 209 25.54 25.31 11.17
CA LEU A 209 25.71 26.53 10.38
C LEU A 209 26.33 26.27 9.01
N GLN A 210 26.82 25.05 8.75
CA GLN A 210 27.31 24.68 7.44
C GLN A 210 26.14 24.66 6.44
N PRO A 211 26.23 25.37 5.30
CA PRO A 211 25.14 25.42 4.33
C PRO A 211 24.73 24.01 3.89
N LEU A 212 23.44 23.74 3.72
CA LEU A 212 22.89 22.45 3.28
C LEU A 212 23.11 21.26 4.23
N PHE A 213 23.84 21.39 5.35
CA PHE A 213 24.06 20.27 6.27
C PHE A 213 22.75 19.81 6.92
N LEU A 214 21.84 20.74 7.22
CA LEU A 214 20.53 20.42 7.74
C LEU A 214 19.72 19.56 6.75
N ASP A 215 19.80 19.83 5.45
CA ASP A 215 19.14 19.04 4.41
C ASP A 215 19.66 17.61 4.37
N VAL A 216 20.98 17.43 4.53
CA VAL A 216 21.60 16.10 4.64
C VAL A 216 21.06 15.34 5.85
N LEU A 217 20.94 15.99 7.01
CA LEU A 217 20.40 15.36 8.22
C LEU A 217 18.94 14.93 8.05
N VAL A 218 18.12 15.79 7.46
CA VAL A 218 16.70 15.49 7.20
C VAL A 218 16.58 14.31 6.24
N VAL A 219 17.35 14.32 5.14
CA VAL A 219 17.35 13.25 4.13
C VAL A 219 17.85 11.92 4.71
N ASP A 220 18.92 11.94 5.53
CA ASP A 220 19.42 10.75 6.19
C ASP A 220 18.38 10.16 7.15
N GLY A 221 17.73 10.99 7.96
CA GLY A 221 16.70 10.56 8.90
C GLY A 221 15.47 9.94 8.23
N ILE A 222 15.07 10.46 7.06
CA ILE A 222 14.00 9.87 6.24
C ILE A 222 14.48 8.56 5.62
N GLY A 223 15.72 8.52 5.14
CA GLY A 223 16.34 7.32 4.61
C GLY A 223 16.27 6.14 5.59
N TRP A 224 16.60 6.37 6.86
CA TRP A 224 16.47 5.34 7.90
C TRP A 224 15.04 4.85 8.10
N SER A 225 14.05 5.74 8.12
CA SER A 225 12.64 5.31 8.23
C SER A 225 12.18 4.45 7.04
N LEU A 226 12.73 4.70 5.85
CA LEU A 226 12.48 3.85 4.67
C LEU A 226 13.23 2.52 4.77
N ALA A 227 14.44 2.50 5.34
CA ALA A 227 15.19 1.28 5.58
C ALA A 227 14.42 0.33 6.52
N ASP A 228 13.90 0.84 7.64
CA ASP A 228 13.08 0.05 8.56
C ASP A 228 11.85 -0.54 7.85
N LEU A 229 11.22 0.22 6.96
CA LEU A 229 10.06 -0.26 6.20
C LEU A 229 10.46 -1.34 5.18
N ILE A 230 11.64 -1.23 4.56
CA ILE A 230 12.20 -2.26 3.68
C ILE A 230 12.48 -3.54 4.47
N ASP A 231 13.12 -3.45 5.62
CA ASP A 231 13.48 -4.60 6.44
C ASP A 231 12.24 -5.34 6.96
N ASN A 232 11.25 -4.61 7.47
CA ASN A 232 9.97 -5.20 7.89
C ASN A 232 9.23 -5.87 6.72
N SER A 233 9.23 -5.26 5.53
CA SER A 233 8.60 -5.81 4.33
C SER A 233 9.36 -7.04 3.81
N ARG A 234 10.69 -7.04 3.92
CA ARG A 234 11.56 -8.15 3.58
C ARG A 234 11.29 -9.35 4.50
N ASP A 235 11.18 -9.13 5.80
CA ASP A 235 10.98 -10.23 6.74
C ASP A 235 9.61 -10.89 6.50
N ALA A 236 8.58 -10.11 6.16
CA ALA A 236 7.28 -10.63 5.75
C ALA A 236 7.35 -11.54 4.51
N ILE A 237 8.10 -11.18 3.46
CA ILE A 237 8.25 -12.08 2.29
C ILE A 237 9.06 -13.32 2.64
N VAL A 238 10.11 -13.18 3.45
CA VAL A 238 10.95 -14.33 3.86
C VAL A 238 10.12 -15.34 4.65
N GLU A 239 9.17 -14.88 5.47
CA GLU A 239 8.23 -15.78 6.16
C GLU A 239 7.44 -16.65 5.17
N TYR A 240 6.88 -16.06 4.11
CA TYR A 240 6.17 -16.80 3.05
C TYR A 240 7.09 -17.74 2.26
N GLU A 241 8.33 -17.32 2.01
CA GLU A 241 9.33 -18.16 1.32
C GLU A 241 9.72 -19.39 2.13
N LEU A 242 9.77 -19.27 3.46
CA LEU A 242 10.09 -20.38 4.37
C LEU A 242 8.88 -21.26 4.68
N SER A 243 7.67 -20.70 4.69
CA SER A 243 6.43 -21.40 5.04
C SER A 243 5.89 -22.32 3.95
N GLN A 244 6.68 -22.67 2.92
CA GLN A 244 6.27 -23.44 1.73
C GLN A 244 5.61 -24.80 2.02
N ASN A 245 5.67 -25.32 3.25
CA ASN A 245 5.12 -26.63 3.64
C ASN A 245 3.92 -26.56 4.60
N THR A 246 3.47 -25.37 5.02
CA THR A 246 2.37 -25.25 5.98
C THR A 246 1.07 -24.96 5.23
N SER A 247 -0.03 -25.58 5.65
CA SER A 247 -1.39 -25.42 5.09
C SER A 247 -1.99 -24.04 5.34
N VAL A 248 -1.26 -22.97 4.98
CA VAL A 248 -1.74 -21.60 5.05
C VAL A 248 -2.93 -21.49 4.10
N ASP A 249 -4.03 -20.88 4.56
CA ASP A 249 -5.17 -20.53 3.70
C ASP A 249 -4.66 -19.69 2.53
N THR A 250 -4.61 -20.32 1.35
CA THR A 250 -4.09 -19.77 0.09
C THR A 250 -4.70 -18.40 -0.20
N SER A 251 -5.99 -18.20 0.13
CA SER A 251 -6.71 -16.96 -0.15
C SER A 251 -6.23 -15.78 0.72
N SER A 252 -5.86 -16.05 1.97
CA SER A 252 -5.32 -15.07 2.90
C SER A 252 -3.87 -14.72 2.55
N GLY A 253 -3.06 -15.72 2.21
CA GLY A 253 -1.66 -15.57 1.78
C GLY A 253 -1.54 -14.74 0.50
N ILE A 254 -2.35 -15.03 -0.51
CA ILE A 254 -2.37 -14.26 -1.77
C ILE A 254 -2.70 -12.78 -1.51
N ARG A 255 -3.71 -12.50 -0.68
CA ARG A 255 -4.09 -11.11 -0.34
C ARG A 255 -2.97 -10.38 0.41
N ALA A 256 -2.28 -11.06 1.32
CA ALA A 256 -1.15 -10.50 2.04
C ALA A 256 0.03 -10.20 1.11
N LEU A 257 0.38 -11.13 0.22
CA LEU A 257 1.43 -10.92 -0.79
C LEU A 257 1.09 -9.78 -1.76
N HIS A 258 -0.18 -9.63 -2.17
CA HIS A 258 -0.59 -8.49 -3.00
C HIS A 258 -0.46 -7.16 -2.26
N ARG A 259 -0.85 -7.09 -0.99
CA ARG A 259 -0.62 -5.89 -0.15
C ARG A 259 0.87 -5.59 -0.04
N LEU A 260 1.70 -6.62 0.16
CA LEU A 260 3.15 -6.48 0.22
C LEU A 260 3.73 -5.93 -1.10
N SER A 261 3.24 -6.41 -2.25
CA SER A 261 3.62 -5.86 -3.56
C SER A 261 3.22 -4.39 -3.72
N GLN A 262 2.03 -4.00 -3.25
CA GLN A 262 1.61 -2.59 -3.22
C GLN A 262 2.54 -1.75 -2.32
N THR A 263 2.91 -2.27 -1.15
CA THR A 263 3.88 -1.63 -0.25
C THR A 263 5.23 -1.43 -0.93
N TRP A 264 5.74 -2.44 -1.66
CA TRP A 264 6.98 -2.29 -2.42
C TRP A 264 6.90 -1.21 -3.50
N HIS A 265 5.75 -1.05 -4.16
CA HIS A 265 5.54 0.03 -5.12
C HIS A 265 5.60 1.41 -4.47
N VAL A 266 4.98 1.57 -3.29
CA VAL A 266 5.05 2.82 -2.52
C VAL A 266 6.49 3.10 -2.09
N ILE A 267 7.19 2.12 -1.52
CA ILE A 267 8.61 2.24 -1.12
C ILE A 267 9.48 2.64 -2.31
N SER A 268 9.29 2.03 -3.48
CA SER A 268 10.08 2.36 -4.67
C SER A 268 9.82 3.79 -5.18
N GLY A 269 8.56 4.24 -5.16
CA GLY A 269 8.20 5.63 -5.46
C GLY A 269 8.85 6.60 -4.47
N ASP A 270 8.84 6.25 -3.19
CA ASP A 270 9.42 7.03 -2.10
C ASP A 270 10.94 7.18 -2.20
N LEU A 271 11.63 6.08 -2.54
CA LEU A 271 13.07 6.07 -2.80
C LEU A 271 13.43 6.84 -4.07
N SER A 272 12.57 6.82 -5.09
CA SER A 272 12.76 7.62 -6.31
C SER A 272 12.64 9.12 -6.01
N ASN A 273 11.68 9.52 -5.17
CA ASN A 273 11.56 10.90 -4.72
C ASN A 273 12.77 11.34 -3.88
N LEU A 274 13.31 10.45 -3.04
CA LEU A 274 14.51 10.71 -2.25
C LEU A 274 15.76 10.84 -3.14
N GLU A 275 15.88 9.97 -4.15
CA GLU A 275 16.92 10.04 -5.18
C GLU A 275 16.89 11.37 -5.92
N GLU A 276 15.71 11.81 -6.38
CA GLU A 276 15.54 13.10 -7.05
C GLU A 276 15.93 14.27 -6.14
N ARG A 277 15.55 14.21 -4.85
CA ARG A 277 15.93 15.23 -3.86
C ARG A 277 17.45 15.30 -3.66
N LEU A 278 18.12 14.16 -3.56
CA LEU A 278 19.58 14.10 -3.40
C LEU A 278 20.31 14.66 -4.62
N GLN A 279 19.83 14.34 -5.84
CA GLN A 279 20.34 14.95 -7.06
C GLN A 279 20.12 16.46 -7.09
N TYR A 280 18.95 16.90 -6.65
CA TYR A 280 18.65 18.32 -6.53
C TYR A 280 19.56 19.02 -5.50
N LEU A 281 19.90 18.38 -4.37
CA LEU A 281 20.84 18.94 -3.39
C LEU A 281 22.25 19.10 -3.96
N LEU A 282 22.73 18.15 -4.77
CA LEU A 282 24.01 18.31 -5.49
C LEU A 282 23.98 19.50 -6.44
N LYS A 283 22.87 19.68 -7.18
CA LYS A 283 22.68 20.83 -8.05
C LYS A 283 22.65 22.14 -7.25
N LEU A 284 21.85 22.21 -6.19
CA LEU A 284 21.74 23.38 -5.32
C LEU A 284 23.09 23.78 -4.74
N ARG A 285 23.88 22.80 -4.31
CA ARG A 285 25.24 23.00 -3.83
C ARG A 285 26.13 23.63 -4.91
N SER A 286 26.09 23.12 -6.13
CA SER A 286 26.90 23.67 -7.23
C SER A 286 26.54 25.14 -7.52
N GLU A 287 25.25 25.48 -7.48
CA GLU A 287 24.77 26.85 -7.67
C GLU A 287 25.16 27.76 -6.50
N TYR A 288 25.08 27.25 -5.27
CA TYR A 288 25.49 27.98 -4.07
C TYR A 288 26.97 28.37 -4.13
N TYR A 289 27.84 27.44 -4.53
CA TYR A 289 29.28 27.73 -4.64
C TYR A 289 29.62 28.64 -5.83
N ALA A 290 28.93 28.48 -6.97
CA ALA A 290 29.11 29.37 -8.10
C ALA A 290 28.73 30.82 -7.77
N ALA A 291 27.73 31.01 -6.91
CA ALA A 291 27.26 32.33 -6.49
C ALA A 291 28.09 32.96 -5.36
N SER A 292 28.98 32.21 -4.71
CA SER A 292 29.67 32.68 -3.50
C SER A 292 31.14 32.26 -3.45
N GLU A 293 31.99 33.00 -4.15
CA GLU A 293 33.43 32.73 -4.30
C GLU A 293 34.20 32.83 -2.95
N VAL A 294 33.90 33.86 -2.15
CA VAL A 294 34.51 34.11 -0.82
C VAL A 294 34.08 33.08 0.24
N LEU A 295 32.85 32.59 0.11
CA LEU A 295 32.25 31.62 1.04
C LEU A 295 32.68 30.19 0.65
N HIS A 296 32.90 29.94 -0.65
CA HIS A 296 33.54 28.74 -1.17
C HIS A 296 34.95 28.52 -0.58
N GLU A 297 35.77 29.57 -0.51
CA GLU A 297 37.14 29.47 0.04
C GLU A 297 37.13 29.15 1.55
N ASN A 298 36.27 29.83 2.32
CA ASN A 298 36.11 29.60 3.76
C ASN A 298 35.51 28.23 4.10
N ILE A 299 34.52 27.77 3.32
CA ILE A 299 33.91 26.44 3.49
C ILE A 299 34.90 25.35 3.07
N SER A 300 35.61 25.51 1.96
CA SER A 300 36.64 24.56 1.52
C SER A 300 37.75 24.39 2.55
N ARG A 301 38.16 25.48 3.21
CA ARG A 301 39.12 25.42 4.32
C ARG A 301 38.57 24.66 5.54
N LYS A 302 37.33 24.94 5.97
CA LYS A 302 36.67 24.21 7.07
C LYS A 302 36.41 22.72 6.75
N ILE A 303 36.08 22.38 5.51
CA ILE A 303 35.89 21.01 5.05
C ILE A 303 37.23 20.24 5.11
N SER A 304 38.33 20.88 4.67
CA SER A 304 39.67 20.31 4.74
C SER A 304 40.11 20.00 6.19
N GLU A 305 39.67 20.81 7.16
CA GLU A 305 39.94 20.62 8.59
C GLU A 305 38.99 19.57 9.25
N SER A 306 37.78 19.35 8.72
CA SER A 306 36.73 18.50 9.34
C SER A 306 36.58 17.09 8.72
N GLY A 307 37.23 16.81 7.59
CA GLY A 307 37.46 15.45 7.08
C GLY A 307 36.37 14.79 6.21
N CYS A 308 35.21 15.43 5.99
CA CYS A 308 34.20 14.94 5.04
C CYS A 308 33.35 16.11 4.50
N GLY A 309 33.27 16.23 3.18
CA GLY A 309 32.46 17.25 2.54
C GLY A 309 30.97 16.90 2.58
N ILE A 310 30.12 17.93 2.47
CA ILE A 310 28.69 17.73 2.20
C ILE A 310 28.48 16.96 0.90
N GLU A 311 29.37 17.14 -0.09
CA GLU A 311 29.37 16.37 -1.34
C GLU A 311 29.43 14.88 -1.09
N ASP A 312 30.50 14.43 -0.44
CA ASP A 312 30.74 13.01 -0.14
C ASP A 312 29.57 12.43 0.65
N SER A 313 29.01 13.23 1.57
CA SER A 313 27.82 12.85 2.34
C SER A 313 26.59 12.66 1.45
N VAL A 314 26.29 13.61 0.56
CA VAL A 314 25.15 13.53 -0.36
C VAL A 314 25.34 12.42 -1.39
N GLU A 315 26.54 12.25 -1.93
CA GLU A 315 26.88 11.16 -2.85
C GLU A 315 26.74 9.79 -2.20
N PHE A 316 27.21 9.64 -0.96
CA PHE A 316 27.01 8.44 -0.17
C PHE A 316 25.53 8.13 0.02
N LEU A 317 24.73 9.14 0.42
CA LEU A 317 23.28 8.98 0.60
C LEU A 317 22.58 8.62 -0.72
N LEU A 318 23.02 9.20 -1.84
CA LEU A 318 22.50 8.90 -3.18
C LEU A 318 22.81 7.45 -3.59
N ALA A 319 24.06 7.01 -3.41
CA ALA A 319 24.48 5.64 -3.67
C ALA A 319 23.69 4.64 -2.81
N ARG A 320 23.50 4.94 -1.52
CA ARG A 320 22.70 4.13 -0.59
C ARG A 320 21.24 4.05 -1.03
N THR A 321 20.62 5.18 -1.36
CA THR A 321 19.22 5.25 -1.81
C THR A 321 19.00 4.44 -3.09
N ARG A 322 19.91 4.54 -4.06
CA ARG A 322 19.89 3.71 -5.28
C ARG A 322 20.03 2.22 -4.97
N GLY A 323 20.92 1.88 -4.02
CA GLY A 323 21.08 0.52 -3.53
C GLY A 323 19.77 -0.04 -2.94
N TRP A 324 19.13 0.71 -2.07
CA TRP A 324 17.84 0.35 -1.47
C TRP A 324 16.72 0.25 -2.50
N LYS A 325 16.66 1.15 -3.49
CA LYS A 325 15.67 1.09 -4.57
C LYS A 325 15.77 -0.21 -5.36
N ARG A 326 16.99 -0.59 -5.74
CA ARG A 326 17.26 -1.88 -6.41
C ARG A 326 16.86 -3.07 -5.53
N TRP A 327 17.10 -3.01 -4.22
CA TRP A 327 16.65 -4.06 -3.30
C TRP A 327 15.12 -4.14 -3.21
N ALA A 328 14.42 -3.00 -3.09
CA ALA A 328 12.97 -2.95 -3.08
C ALA A 328 12.36 -3.54 -4.37
N GLU A 329 12.95 -3.23 -5.53
CA GLU A 329 12.56 -3.84 -6.82
C GLU A 329 12.78 -5.36 -6.80
N ASN A 330 13.94 -5.83 -6.32
CA ASN A 330 14.21 -7.26 -6.19
C ASN A 330 13.20 -7.98 -5.28
N TYR A 331 12.86 -7.40 -4.12
CA TYR A 331 11.87 -7.96 -3.22
C TYR A 331 10.45 -7.94 -3.82
N ASN A 332 10.10 -6.92 -4.60
CA ASN A 332 8.84 -6.91 -5.34
C ASN A 332 8.78 -8.06 -6.35
N GLU A 333 9.84 -8.28 -7.12
CA GLU A 333 9.91 -9.41 -8.07
C GLU A 333 9.80 -10.76 -7.34
N ARG A 334 10.48 -10.93 -6.21
CA ARG A 334 10.32 -12.11 -5.36
C ARG A 334 8.89 -12.28 -4.86
N THR A 335 8.23 -11.17 -4.47
CA THR A 335 6.82 -11.18 -4.03
C THR A 335 5.92 -11.68 -5.15
N LYS A 336 6.13 -11.20 -6.39
CA LYS A 336 5.40 -11.66 -7.58
C LYS A 336 5.63 -13.15 -7.88
N ILE A 337 6.86 -13.63 -7.72
CA ILE A 337 7.19 -15.06 -7.84
C ILE A 337 6.38 -15.86 -6.82
N GLN A 338 6.31 -15.42 -5.57
CA GLN A 338 5.51 -16.09 -4.53
C GLN A 338 4.01 -16.09 -4.87
N ILE A 339 3.45 -14.97 -5.33
CA ILE A 339 2.05 -14.90 -5.78
C ILE A 339 1.77 -15.95 -6.87
N ASN A 340 2.65 -16.03 -7.88
CA ASN A 340 2.53 -17.00 -8.96
C ASN A 340 2.65 -18.45 -8.46
N LEU A 341 3.54 -18.72 -7.52
CA LEU A 341 3.69 -20.04 -6.90
C LEU A 341 2.40 -20.46 -6.20
N PHE A 342 1.83 -19.59 -5.35
CA PHE A 342 0.57 -19.85 -4.66
C PHE A 342 -0.58 -20.12 -5.63
N PHE A 343 -0.68 -19.35 -6.72
CA PHE A 343 -1.69 -19.56 -7.75
C PHE A 343 -1.54 -20.93 -8.44
N ASN A 344 -0.31 -21.33 -8.79
CA ASN A 344 -0.04 -22.62 -9.41
C ASN A 344 -0.37 -23.79 -8.47
N LEU A 345 -0.02 -23.67 -7.17
CA LEU A 345 -0.34 -24.68 -6.16
C LEU A 345 -1.86 -24.81 -5.94
N SER A 346 -2.58 -23.69 -5.89
CA SER A 346 -4.05 -23.69 -5.80
C SER A 346 -4.68 -24.40 -7.00
N THR A 347 -4.21 -24.07 -8.20
CA THR A 347 -4.69 -24.69 -9.44
C THR A 347 -4.39 -26.19 -9.46
N GLN A 348 -3.22 -26.62 -8.97
CA GLN A 348 -2.87 -28.03 -8.86
C GLN A 348 -3.78 -28.78 -7.87
N ALA A 349 -4.11 -28.15 -6.74
CA ALA A 349 -5.05 -28.70 -5.76
C ALA A 349 -6.45 -28.88 -6.37
N ASP A 350 -6.96 -27.86 -7.07
CA ASP A 350 -8.26 -27.93 -7.75
C ASP A 350 -8.28 -28.97 -8.88
N ASN A 351 -7.18 -29.12 -9.62
CA ASN A 351 -7.06 -30.17 -10.63
C ASN A 351 -7.07 -31.57 -10.00
N ARG A 352 -6.46 -31.74 -8.82
CA ARG A 352 -6.48 -33.02 -8.10
C ARG A 352 -7.88 -33.36 -7.62
N THR A 353 -8.63 -32.39 -7.07
CA THR A 353 -10.02 -32.62 -6.64
C THR A 353 -10.92 -32.92 -7.85
N ASN A 354 -10.74 -32.23 -8.97
CA ASN A 354 -11.47 -32.52 -10.21
C ASN A 354 -11.18 -33.93 -10.75
N LEU A 355 -9.93 -34.38 -10.71
CA LEU A 355 -9.57 -35.76 -11.08
C LEU A 355 -10.19 -36.80 -10.14
N GLU A 356 -10.26 -36.50 -8.85
CA GLU A 356 -10.92 -37.37 -7.87
C GLU A 356 -12.43 -37.44 -8.10
N ILE A 357 -13.09 -36.31 -8.34
CA ILE A 357 -14.50 -36.26 -8.72
C ILE A 357 -14.75 -37.06 -10.01
N ALA A 358 -13.89 -36.93 -11.01
CA ALA A 358 -14.00 -37.67 -12.26
C ALA A 358 -13.85 -39.19 -12.04
N ARG A 359 -12.92 -39.62 -11.17
CA ARG A 359 -12.76 -41.03 -10.78
C ARG A 359 -14.00 -41.55 -10.07
N LEU A 360 -14.47 -40.86 -9.04
CA LEU A 360 -15.67 -41.23 -8.29
C LEU A 360 -16.90 -41.30 -9.20
N THR A 361 -17.04 -40.36 -10.14
CA THR A 361 -18.12 -40.38 -11.14
C THR A 361 -18.00 -41.59 -12.08
N GLY A 362 -16.78 -41.96 -12.46
CA GLY A 362 -16.50 -43.17 -13.23
C GLY A 362 -16.91 -44.44 -12.48
N ASP A 363 -16.53 -44.55 -11.21
CA ASP A 363 -16.89 -45.69 -10.36
C ASP A 363 -18.41 -45.79 -10.17
N ILE A 364 -19.07 -44.66 -9.90
CA ILE A 364 -20.54 -44.58 -9.82
C ILE A 364 -21.19 -45.04 -11.14
N ALA A 365 -20.65 -44.64 -12.30
CA ALA A 365 -21.17 -45.06 -13.59
C ALA A 365 -21.04 -46.57 -13.81
N VAL A 366 -19.90 -47.15 -13.43
CA VAL A 366 -19.67 -48.61 -13.49
C VAL A 366 -20.62 -49.36 -12.58
N ASP A 367 -20.79 -48.91 -11.34
CA ASP A 367 -21.69 -49.56 -10.38
C ASP A 367 -23.16 -49.40 -10.77
N THR A 368 -23.57 -48.24 -11.30
CA THR A 368 -24.90 -48.02 -11.89
C THR A 368 -25.15 -48.94 -13.09
N GLN A 369 -24.12 -49.21 -13.90
CA GLN A 369 -24.22 -50.16 -15.01
C GLN A 369 -24.42 -51.60 -14.51
N LYS A 370 -23.69 -52.02 -13.48
CA LYS A 370 -23.87 -53.33 -12.84
C LYS A 370 -25.26 -53.45 -12.22
N ASP A 371 -25.74 -52.43 -11.52
CA ASP A 371 -27.07 -52.40 -10.92
C ASP A 371 -28.16 -52.48 -11.99
N SER A 372 -28.02 -51.73 -13.08
CA SER A 372 -28.89 -51.82 -14.25
C SER A 372 -28.91 -53.23 -14.85
N SER A 373 -27.77 -53.93 -14.90
CA SER A 373 -27.71 -55.32 -15.39
C SER A 373 -28.48 -56.30 -14.48
N SER A 374 -28.42 -56.08 -13.16
CA SER A 374 -29.16 -56.87 -12.17
C SER A 374 -30.66 -56.60 -12.26
N MET A 375 -31.04 -55.33 -12.45
CA MET A 375 -32.43 -54.92 -12.70
C MET A 375 -32.99 -55.57 -13.97
N ILE A 376 -32.23 -55.60 -15.06
CA ILE A 376 -32.62 -56.29 -16.30
C ILE A 376 -32.84 -57.79 -16.05
N THR A 377 -31.98 -58.41 -15.24
CA THR A 377 -32.11 -59.83 -14.90
C THR A 377 -33.38 -60.11 -14.10
N MET A 378 -33.65 -59.32 -13.06
CA MET A 378 -34.90 -59.42 -12.28
C MET A 378 -36.14 -59.22 -13.17
N ALA A 379 -36.12 -58.22 -14.05
CA ALA A 379 -37.21 -57.98 -14.99
C ALA A 379 -37.42 -59.14 -15.98
N ALA A 380 -36.35 -59.80 -16.43
CA ALA A 380 -36.46 -60.99 -17.26
C ALA A 380 -37.10 -62.16 -16.51
N VAL A 381 -36.74 -62.34 -15.22
CA VAL A 381 -37.35 -63.36 -14.35
C VAL A 381 -38.84 -63.09 -14.13
N THR A 382 -39.24 -61.83 -13.88
CA THR A 382 -40.66 -61.50 -13.72
C THR A 382 -41.44 -61.70 -15.02
N MET A 383 -40.87 -61.32 -16.19
CA MET A 383 -41.48 -61.59 -17.50
C MET A 383 -41.70 -63.08 -17.76
N PHE A 384 -40.87 -63.96 -17.20
CA PHE A 384 -41.04 -65.41 -17.31
C PHE A 384 -42.19 -65.95 -16.45
N PHE A 385 -42.29 -65.51 -15.19
CA PHE A 385 -43.30 -66.03 -14.26
C PHE A 385 -44.67 -65.35 -14.37
N LEU A 386 -44.74 -64.07 -14.77
CA LEU A 386 -45.97 -63.29 -14.81
C LEU A 386 -47.08 -63.95 -15.65
N PRO A 387 -46.83 -64.45 -16.89
CA PRO A 387 -47.87 -65.11 -17.69
C PRO A 387 -48.41 -66.38 -17.02
N GLY A 388 -47.53 -67.17 -16.41
CA GLY A 388 -47.91 -68.39 -15.68
C GLY A 388 -48.77 -68.08 -14.46
N THR A 389 -48.39 -67.07 -13.67
CA THR A 389 -49.18 -66.66 -12.50
C THR A 389 -50.55 -66.10 -12.88
N PHE A 390 -50.64 -65.30 -13.95
CA PHE A 390 -51.92 -64.77 -14.44
C PHE A 390 -52.85 -65.88 -14.91
N VAL A 391 -52.33 -66.80 -15.73
CA VAL A 391 -53.10 -67.94 -16.25
C VAL A 391 -53.48 -68.90 -15.11
N SER A 392 -52.60 -69.10 -14.13
CA SER A 392 -52.88 -69.87 -12.91
C SER A 392 -54.02 -69.27 -12.10
N ALA A 393 -54.02 -67.95 -11.87
CA ALA A 393 -55.10 -67.26 -11.17
C ALA A 393 -56.44 -67.36 -11.92
N LEU A 394 -56.42 -67.16 -13.24
CA LEU A 394 -57.61 -67.28 -14.09
C LEU A 394 -58.20 -68.70 -14.03
N PHE A 395 -57.36 -69.72 -14.12
CA PHE A 395 -57.79 -71.13 -14.11
C PHE A 395 -58.07 -71.68 -12.71
N SER A 396 -57.50 -71.10 -11.66
CA SER A 396 -57.82 -71.43 -10.26
C SER A 396 -59.27 -71.10 -9.91
N MET A 397 -59.90 -70.14 -10.59
CA MET A 397 -61.33 -69.84 -10.43
C MET A 397 -62.24 -70.82 -11.20
N VAL A 398 -61.70 -71.58 -12.17
CA VAL A 398 -62.50 -72.35 -13.14
C VAL A 398 -62.38 -73.87 -12.95
N PHE A 399 -61.27 -74.37 -12.38
CA PHE A 399 -60.99 -75.81 -12.31
C PHE A 399 -61.12 -76.46 -10.92
N PHE A 400 -61.23 -75.69 -9.84
CA PHE A 400 -61.44 -76.23 -8.49
C PHE A 400 -62.92 -76.16 -8.12
N ASN A 401 -63.63 -77.29 -8.14
CA ASN A 401 -64.94 -77.44 -7.51
C ASN A 401 -64.75 -78.19 -6.19
N ILE A 402 -65.27 -77.62 -5.10
CA ILE A 402 -65.35 -78.28 -3.79
C ILE A 402 -66.78 -78.80 -3.66
N ASP A 403 -66.94 -80.10 -3.80
CA ASP A 403 -68.23 -80.75 -3.56
C ASP A 403 -68.31 -81.17 -2.08
N PHE A 404 -69.37 -80.74 -1.39
CA PHE A 404 -69.65 -81.14 0.00
C PHE A 404 -70.47 -82.42 0.00
N GLY A 405 -69.90 -83.51 0.52
CA GLY A 405 -70.63 -84.76 0.74
C GLY A 405 -71.66 -84.63 1.87
N PRO A 406 -72.72 -85.47 1.90
CA PRO A 406 -73.82 -85.37 2.86
C PRO A 406 -73.43 -85.53 4.35
N ASN A 407 -72.17 -85.88 4.64
CA ASN A 407 -71.66 -86.12 6.00
C ASN A 407 -70.60 -85.10 6.46
N GLY A 408 -70.41 -84.00 5.72
CA GLY A 408 -69.49 -82.92 6.12
C GLY A 408 -68.01 -83.12 5.77
N GLU A 409 -67.65 -84.16 5.00
CA GLU A 409 -66.28 -84.31 4.47
C GLU A 409 -66.14 -83.65 3.08
N SER A 410 -65.09 -82.83 2.91
CA SER A 410 -64.76 -82.14 1.66
C SER A 410 -63.94 -83.04 0.73
N ILE A 411 -64.48 -83.40 -0.45
CA ILE A 411 -63.73 -84.15 -1.47
C ILE A 411 -63.17 -83.16 -2.50
N PHE A 412 -61.85 -83.02 -2.55
CA PHE A 412 -61.16 -82.23 -3.56
C PHE A 412 -61.03 -83.05 -4.86
N SER A 413 -61.84 -82.73 -5.89
CA SER A 413 -61.74 -83.36 -7.21
C SER A 413 -60.93 -82.49 -8.17
N VAL A 414 -59.80 -83.02 -8.67
CA VAL A 414 -58.94 -82.34 -9.65
C VAL A 414 -59.36 -82.75 -11.07
N SER A 415 -59.72 -81.79 -11.92
CA SER A 415 -60.19 -82.03 -13.30
C SER A 415 -59.07 -82.53 -14.23
N ASN A 416 -59.37 -83.53 -15.09
CA ASN A 416 -58.45 -84.14 -16.09
C ASN A 416 -58.06 -83.21 -17.26
N LYS A 417 -58.23 -81.89 -17.11
CA LYS A 417 -58.00 -80.85 -18.15
C LYS A 417 -56.79 -79.96 -17.86
N LEU A 418 -55.92 -80.36 -16.93
CA LEU A 418 -54.71 -79.61 -16.56
C LEU A 418 -53.75 -79.33 -17.74
N TRP A 419 -53.81 -80.09 -18.83
CA TRP A 419 -52.98 -79.85 -20.01
C TRP A 419 -53.28 -78.53 -20.73
N TYR A 420 -54.51 -77.97 -20.61
CA TYR A 420 -54.87 -76.67 -21.20
C TYR A 420 -54.07 -75.51 -20.58
N PHE A 421 -53.71 -75.62 -19.30
CA PHE A 421 -52.84 -74.65 -18.63
C PHE A 421 -51.50 -74.55 -19.36
N ALA A 422 -50.85 -75.68 -19.62
CA ALA A 422 -49.56 -75.72 -20.32
C ALA A 422 -49.66 -75.15 -21.76
N VAL A 423 -50.75 -75.49 -22.47
CA VAL A 423 -50.97 -75.05 -23.86
C VAL A 423 -51.23 -73.54 -23.97
N VAL A 424 -51.79 -72.89 -22.95
CA VAL A 424 -52.03 -71.45 -22.95
C VAL A 424 -50.82 -70.67 -22.41
N THR A 425 -50.18 -71.15 -21.34
CA THR A 425 -49.07 -70.45 -20.69
C THR A 425 -47.82 -70.37 -21.57
N VAL A 426 -47.42 -71.47 -22.23
CA VAL A 426 -46.19 -71.51 -23.05
C VAL A 426 -46.20 -70.48 -24.20
N PRO A 427 -47.24 -70.40 -25.07
CA PRO A 427 -47.26 -69.41 -26.15
C PRO A 427 -47.37 -67.98 -25.62
N LEU A 428 -48.06 -67.76 -24.49
CA LEU A 428 -48.16 -66.43 -23.89
C LEU A 428 -46.80 -65.94 -23.38
N THR A 429 -46.03 -66.80 -22.71
CA THR A 429 -44.65 -66.49 -22.30
C THR A 429 -43.77 -66.21 -23.52
N LEU A 430 -43.86 -67.03 -24.58
CA LEU A 430 -43.12 -66.79 -25.83
C LEU A 430 -43.47 -65.42 -26.45
N ALA A 431 -44.75 -65.06 -26.49
CA ALA A 431 -45.21 -63.76 -27.02
C ALA A 431 -44.60 -62.58 -26.25
N VAL A 432 -44.57 -62.65 -24.90
CA VAL A 432 -43.97 -61.60 -24.05
C VAL A 432 -42.48 -61.44 -24.35
N PHE A 433 -41.72 -62.52 -24.46
CA PHE A 433 -40.29 -62.48 -24.79
C PHE A 433 -40.02 -61.96 -26.21
N ILE A 434 -40.84 -62.35 -27.20
CA ILE A 434 -40.71 -61.87 -28.58
C ILE A 434 -40.91 -60.35 -28.64
N VAL A 435 -41.93 -59.83 -27.97
CA VAL A 435 -42.21 -58.38 -27.90
C VAL A 435 -41.05 -57.64 -27.24
N TRP A 436 -40.53 -58.14 -26.12
CA TRP A 436 -39.40 -57.52 -25.43
C TRP A 436 -38.11 -57.51 -26.28
N LEU A 437 -37.78 -58.63 -26.93
CA LEU A 437 -36.61 -58.73 -27.80
C LEU A 437 -36.72 -57.79 -29.01
N ALA A 438 -37.90 -57.70 -29.63
CA ALA A 438 -38.15 -56.77 -30.73
C ALA A 438 -37.96 -55.31 -30.28
N TRP A 439 -38.52 -54.93 -29.13
CA TRP A 439 -38.38 -53.59 -28.56
C TRP A 439 -36.92 -53.26 -28.20
N LYS A 440 -36.21 -54.20 -27.58
CA LYS A 440 -34.79 -54.06 -27.22
C LYS A 440 -33.92 -53.87 -28.46
N ARG A 441 -34.12 -54.68 -29.51
CA ARG A 441 -33.37 -54.57 -30.78
C ARG A 441 -33.60 -53.23 -31.46
N GLN A 442 -34.85 -52.76 -31.52
CA GLN A 442 -35.17 -51.45 -32.11
C GLN A 442 -34.52 -50.28 -31.34
N ARG A 443 -34.43 -50.36 -30.01
CA ARG A 443 -33.76 -49.35 -29.17
C ARG A 443 -32.25 -49.31 -29.38
N ILE A 444 -31.60 -50.47 -29.55
CA ILE A 444 -30.16 -50.56 -29.82
C ILE A 444 -29.83 -50.00 -31.20
N ALA A 445 -30.57 -50.41 -32.24
CA ALA A 445 -30.35 -49.93 -33.61
C ALA A 445 -30.50 -48.40 -33.74
N LYS A 446 -31.43 -47.78 -33.00
CA LYS A 446 -31.57 -46.31 -32.98
C LYS A 446 -30.36 -45.61 -32.35
N LYS A 447 -29.75 -46.18 -31.29
CA LYS A 447 -28.56 -45.61 -30.63
C LYS A 447 -27.32 -45.61 -31.52
N ASP A 448 -27.14 -46.65 -32.33
CA ASP A 448 -25.97 -46.77 -33.22
C ASP A 448 -26.04 -45.75 -34.38
N ILE A 449 -27.24 -45.49 -34.90
CA ILE A 449 -27.47 -44.47 -35.94
C ILE A 449 -27.16 -43.06 -35.42
N THR A 450 -27.51 -42.76 -34.15
CA THR A 450 -27.24 -41.42 -33.57
C THR A 450 -25.75 -41.21 -33.28
N LYS A 451 -25.01 -42.26 -32.88
CA LYS A 451 -23.55 -42.19 -32.69
C LYS A 451 -22.78 -42.08 -34.01
N GLY A 452 -23.21 -42.77 -35.07
CA GLY A 452 -22.59 -42.68 -36.39
C GLY A 452 -22.74 -41.30 -37.06
N GLY A 453 -23.86 -40.60 -36.83
CA GLY A 453 -24.07 -39.25 -37.36
C GLY A 453 -23.25 -38.15 -36.66
N SER A 454 -22.87 -38.35 -35.40
CA SER A 454 -22.08 -37.40 -34.60
C SER A 454 -20.57 -37.46 -34.86
N ILE A 455 -20.07 -38.51 -35.52
CA ILE A 455 -18.64 -38.68 -35.84
C ILE A 455 -18.30 -38.14 -37.25
N LEU A 456 -19.33 -37.79 -38.04
CA LEU A 456 -19.21 -37.29 -39.41
C LEU A 456 -19.52 -35.78 -39.55
N GLN A 457 -19.66 -35.06 -38.44
CA GLN A 457 -19.65 -33.60 -38.35
C GLN A 457 -18.48 -33.18 -37.48
#